data_AF-A6IZT0-F1
#
_entry.id   AF-A6IZT0-F1
#
_cell.length_a   1.000
_cell.length_b   1.000
_cell.length_c   1.000
_cell.angle_alpha   90.00
_cell.angle_beta   90.00
_cell.angle_gamma   90.00
#
_symmetry.space_group_name_H-M   'P 1'
#
loop_
_entity.id
_entity.type
_entity.pdbx_description
1 polymer ?
#
loop_
_entity_poly.entity_id
_entity_poly.type
_entity_poly.pdbx_seq_one_letter_code
_entity_poly.pdbx_strand_id
1 'polypeptide(L)'
;MHAAMSESELQLVARRIRSFPDFPIPGVLFRDISPLLKDPDSFRASIRLLAGHLKSTHGGKIDYIAEPVLPLLGYKAGQNPDSRLGGAHVCFERTFE
;
A
#
# COMPACT_ATOMS: atom_id res chain seq x y z
N MET A 1 -16.22 -22.57 0.57
CA MET A 1 -15.96 -21.86 -0.70
C MET A 1 -15.17 -20.56 -0.54
N HIS A 2 -15.28 -19.81 0.57
CA HIS A 2 -14.54 -18.53 0.76
C HIS A 2 -13.01 -18.66 0.76
N ALA A 3 -12.43 -19.70 1.40
CA ALA A 3 -10.97 -19.85 1.53
C ALA A 3 -10.25 -20.22 0.22
N ALA A 4 -10.94 -20.89 -0.72
CA ALA A 4 -10.32 -21.32 -1.99
C ALA A 4 -10.24 -20.17 -3.01
N MET A 5 -11.20 -19.23 -2.98
CA MET A 5 -11.16 -18.03 -3.82
C MET A 5 -10.03 -17.08 -3.41
N SER A 6 -9.86 -16.88 -2.09
CA SER A 6 -8.79 -16.01 -1.57
C SER A 6 -7.38 -16.50 -1.92
N GLU A 7 -7.17 -17.81 -1.97
CA GLU A 7 -5.86 -18.38 -2.32
C GLU A 7 -5.45 -18.05 -3.77
N SER A 8 -6.40 -18.11 -4.71
CA SER A 8 -6.13 -17.77 -6.12
C SER A 8 -5.83 -16.27 -6.32
N GLU A 9 -6.56 -15.40 -5.61
CA GLU A 9 -6.32 -13.95 -5.62
C GLU A 9 -4.98 -13.60 -4.94
N LEU A 10 -4.63 -14.28 -3.85
CA LEU A 10 -3.33 -14.14 -3.19
C LEU A 10 -2.17 -14.51 -4.11
N GLN A 11 -2.33 -15.57 -4.92
CA GLN A 11 -1.32 -15.94 -5.91
C GLN A 11 -1.13 -14.88 -7.01
N LEU A 12 -2.21 -14.23 -7.46
CA LEU A 12 -2.13 -13.13 -8.44
C LEU A 12 -1.34 -11.94 -7.91
N VAL A 13 -1.47 -11.67 -6.61
CA VAL A 13 -0.75 -10.59 -5.93
C VAL A 13 0.71 -10.99 -5.70
N ALA A 14 0.96 -12.15 -5.10
CA ALA A 14 2.29 -12.59 -4.68
C ALA A 14 3.26 -12.75 -5.86
N ARG A 15 2.78 -13.23 -7.02
CA ARG A 15 3.61 -13.41 -8.23
C ARG A 15 4.11 -12.09 -8.84
N ARG A 16 3.53 -10.95 -8.45
CA ARG A 16 3.88 -9.63 -8.98
C ARG A 16 4.81 -8.83 -8.07
N ILE A 17 5.20 -9.39 -6.92
CA ILE A 17 6.15 -8.76 -6.00
C ILE A 17 7.56 -9.24 -6.36
N ARG A 18 8.41 -8.32 -6.81
CA ARG A 18 9.82 -8.61 -7.10
C ARG A 18 10.68 -8.27 -5.90
N SER A 19 11.81 -8.95 -5.76
CA SER A 19 12.69 -8.79 -4.61
C SER A 19 14.09 -8.46 -5.10
N PHE A 20 14.65 -7.37 -4.58
CA PHE A 20 15.97 -6.88 -4.91
C PHE A 20 16.79 -6.80 -3.62
N PRO A 21 17.77 -7.70 -3.42
CA PRO A 21 18.66 -7.60 -2.27
C PRO A 21 19.60 -6.39 -2.42
N ASP A 22 20.04 -5.85 -1.29
CA ASP A 22 21.04 -4.79 -1.18
C ASP A 22 20.67 -3.49 -1.90
N PHE A 23 19.37 -3.19 -1.95
CA PHE A 23 18.83 -1.98 -2.57
C PHE A 23 17.87 -1.24 -1.63
N PRO A 24 17.87 0.11 -1.59
CA PRO A 24 18.86 1.01 -2.21
C PRO A 24 20.20 1.03 -1.45
N ILE A 25 20.25 0.43 -0.27
CA ILE A 25 21.45 0.31 0.56
C ILE A 25 21.75 -1.18 0.83
N PRO A 26 23.03 -1.55 1.01
CA PRO A 26 23.41 -2.91 1.40
C PRO A 26 22.74 -3.35 2.70
N GLY A 27 22.34 -4.62 2.77
CA GLY A 27 21.69 -5.24 3.92
C GLY A 27 20.17 -5.13 3.95
N VAL A 28 19.54 -4.49 2.94
CA VAL A 28 18.07 -4.37 2.84
C VAL A 28 17.53 -5.20 1.67
N LEU A 29 16.44 -5.93 1.90
CA LEU A 29 15.69 -6.61 0.84
C LEU A 29 14.53 -5.73 0.37
N PHE A 30 14.71 -5.06 -0.76
CA PHE A 30 13.67 -4.22 -1.36
C PHE A 30 12.60 -5.09 -2.03
N ARG A 31 11.34 -4.85 -1.70
CA ARG A 31 10.18 -5.48 -2.35
C ARG A 31 9.54 -4.49 -3.31
N ASP A 32 9.75 -4.71 -4.59
CA ASP A 32 9.20 -3.88 -5.65
C ASP A 32 7.77 -4.32 -5.98
N ILE A 33 6.81 -3.44 -5.67
CA ILE A 33 5.39 -3.59 -5.97
C ILE A 33 5.00 -2.98 -7.33
N SER A 34 5.92 -2.34 -8.05
CA SER A 34 5.62 -1.70 -9.34
C SER A 34 4.93 -2.62 -10.36
N PRO A 35 5.29 -3.93 -10.48
CA PRO A 35 4.59 -4.83 -11.40
C PRO A 35 3.16 -5.12 -10.96
N LEU A 36 2.88 -5.14 -9.65
CA LEU A 36 1.53 -5.29 -9.11
C LEU A 36 0.69 -4.06 -9.44
N LEU A 37 1.23 -2.86 -9.27
CA LEU A 37 0.53 -1.61 -9.58
C LEU A 37 0.26 -1.43 -11.09
N LYS A 38 1.10 -2.00 -11.95
CA LYS A 38 0.92 -1.98 -13.41
C LYS A 38 -0.15 -2.97 -13.91
N ASP A 39 -0.43 -4.02 -13.16
CA ASP A 39 -1.37 -5.08 -13.54
C ASP A 39 -2.74 -4.80 -12.89
N PRO A 40 -3.75 -4.35 -13.66
CA PRO A 40 -5.04 -3.91 -13.10
C PRO A 40 -5.78 -5.04 -12.37
N ASP A 41 -5.58 -6.30 -12.79
CA ASP A 41 -6.25 -7.45 -12.17
C ASP A 41 -5.61 -7.79 -10.82
N SER A 42 -4.27 -7.84 -10.75
CA SER A 42 -3.55 -8.04 -9.50
C SER A 42 -3.78 -6.89 -8.51
N PHE A 43 -3.83 -5.64 -9.00
CA PHE A 43 -4.14 -4.50 -8.14
C PHE A 43 -5.55 -4.62 -7.55
N ARG A 44 -6.56 -4.91 -8.38
CA ARG A 44 -7.94 -5.11 -7.93
C ARG A 44 -8.07 -6.26 -6.94
N ALA A 45 -7.38 -7.37 -7.18
CA ALA A 45 -7.34 -8.50 -6.27
C ALA A 45 -6.75 -8.10 -4.90
N SER A 46 -5.65 -7.33 -4.88
CA SER A 46 -5.05 -6.87 -3.62
C SER A 46 -5.99 -6.01 -2.78
N ILE A 47 -6.71 -5.07 -3.42
CA ILE A 47 -7.69 -4.21 -2.74
C ILE A 47 -8.87 -5.03 -2.21
N ARG A 48 -9.37 -6.01 -2.99
CA ARG A 48 -10.44 -6.91 -2.56
C ARG A 48 -10.05 -7.72 -1.32
N LEU A 49 -8.85 -8.28 -1.31
CA LEU A 49 -8.34 -9.06 -0.19
C LEU A 49 -8.22 -8.19 1.08
N LEU A 50 -7.66 -6.98 0.95
CA LEU A 50 -7.57 -6.02 2.06
C LEU A 50 -8.95 -5.61 2.58
N ALA A 51 -9.86 -5.22 1.69
CA ALA A 51 -11.22 -4.82 2.07
C ALA A 51 -12.00 -5.97 2.72
N GLY A 52 -11.87 -7.19 2.19
CA GLY A 52 -12.49 -8.39 2.76
C GLY A 52 -11.96 -8.69 4.16
N HIS A 53 -10.64 -8.62 4.34
CA HIS A 53 -10.03 -8.80 5.65
C HIS A 53 -10.50 -7.72 6.65
N LEU A 54 -10.47 -6.45 6.26
CA LEU A 54 -10.93 -5.33 7.09
C LEU A 54 -12.39 -5.48 7.52
N LYS A 55 -13.28 -5.88 6.60
CA LYS A 55 -14.69 -6.18 6.92
C LYS A 55 -14.82 -7.35 7.90
N SER A 56 -14.04 -8.42 7.73
CA SER A 56 -14.09 -9.58 8.63
C SER A 56 -13.57 -9.26 10.03
N THR A 57 -12.52 -8.44 10.14
CA THR A 57 -11.85 -8.14 11.41
C THR A 57 -12.60 -7.06 12.20
N HIS A 58 -13.13 -6.04 11.53
CA HIS A 58 -13.75 -4.86 12.18
C HIS A 58 -15.27 -4.81 12.03
N GLY A 59 -15.89 -5.84 11.42
CA GLY A 59 -17.35 -5.92 11.25
C GLY A 59 -17.95 -4.80 10.40
N GLY A 60 -17.15 -4.20 9.51
CA GLY A 60 -17.57 -3.08 8.66
C GLY A 60 -17.60 -1.71 9.35
N LYS A 61 -17.07 -1.57 10.57
CA LYS A 61 -17.00 -0.30 11.30
C LYS A 61 -15.68 0.43 11.04
N ILE A 62 -15.45 0.86 9.81
CA ILE A 62 -14.30 1.69 9.43
C ILE A 62 -14.85 2.98 8.83
N ASP A 63 -14.70 4.09 9.54
CA ASP A 63 -15.24 5.38 9.11
C ASP A 63 -14.33 6.09 8.09
N TYR A 64 -13.01 5.90 8.22
CA TYR A 64 -12.01 6.54 7.35
C TYR A 64 -10.80 5.62 7.13
N ILE A 65 -10.26 5.65 5.93
CA ILE A 65 -8.92 5.12 5.62
C ILE A 65 -7.98 6.33 5.52
N ALA A 66 -6.93 6.31 6.32
CA ALA A 66 -5.88 7.33 6.26
C ALA A 66 -4.76 6.84 5.34
N GLU A 67 -4.56 7.54 4.23
CA GLU A 67 -3.33 7.44 3.46
C GLU A 67 -2.31 8.41 4.08
N PRO A 68 -1.17 7.93 4.60
CA PRO A 68 -0.05 8.82 4.83
C PRO A 68 0.43 9.31 3.46
N VAL A 69 0.52 10.62 3.27
CA VAL A 69 1.25 11.20 2.13
C VAL A 69 2.71 10.79 2.30
N LEU A 70 3.03 9.61 1.76
CA LEU A 70 4.40 9.17 1.63
C LEU A 70 4.96 10.01 0.49
N PRO A 71 6.03 10.80 0.68
CA PRO A 71 6.72 11.42 -0.43
C PRO A 71 7.25 10.31 -1.33
N LEU A 72 6.46 9.99 -2.35
CA LEU A 72 6.80 9.04 -3.39
C LEU A 72 8.03 9.63 -4.07
N LEU A 73 9.16 8.98 -3.84
CA LEU A 73 10.38 9.21 -4.60
C LEU A 73 11.10 10.55 -4.28
N GLY A 74 11.95 10.54 -3.25
CA GLY A 74 13.20 11.31 -3.25
C GLY A 74 13.08 12.84 -3.19
N TYR A 75 12.23 13.41 -2.34
CA TYR A 75 12.36 14.83 -2.01
C TYR A 75 13.67 15.05 -1.24
N LYS A 76 14.63 15.72 -1.88
CA LYS A 76 15.84 16.23 -1.21
C LYS A 76 15.40 17.15 -0.08
N ALA A 77 15.41 16.65 1.16
CA ALA A 77 15.46 17.49 2.34
C ALA A 77 16.85 18.15 2.37
N GLY A 78 17.00 19.21 1.58
CA GLY A 78 18.23 19.97 1.43
C GLY A 78 17.89 21.44 1.22
N GLN A 79 18.05 22.21 2.30
CA GLN A 79 18.18 23.67 2.34
C GLN A 79 16.91 24.51 2.28
N ASN A 80 16.11 24.49 3.36
CA ASN A 80 15.61 25.75 3.90
C ASN A 80 15.48 25.64 5.44
N PRO A 81 16.31 26.34 6.24
CA PRO A 81 16.22 26.30 7.69
C PRO A 81 14.97 26.99 8.27
N ASP A 82 14.08 27.55 7.42
CA ASP A 82 12.89 28.30 7.87
C ASP A 82 11.55 27.71 7.37
N SER A 83 11.41 26.37 7.43
CA SER A 83 10.09 25.73 7.31
C SER A 83 9.70 25.15 8.67
N ARG A 84 9.04 26.00 9.46
CA ARG A 84 8.29 25.59 10.66
C ARG A 84 7.36 24.46 10.25
N LEU A 85 7.44 23.35 11.01
CA LEU A 85 6.66 22.12 10.90
C LEU A 85 5.21 22.39 10.44
N GLY A 86 4.98 22.36 9.13
CA GLY A 86 3.66 22.37 8.52
C GLY A 86 3.07 20.98 8.66
N GLY A 87 1.88 20.90 9.27
CA GLY A 87 1.25 19.66 9.70
C GLY A 87 1.23 18.56 8.63
N ALA A 88 1.37 17.31 9.08
CA ALA A 88 1.09 16.15 8.26
C ALA A 88 -0.35 16.27 7.75
N HIS A 89 -0.52 16.66 6.48
CA HIS A 89 -1.80 16.62 5.82
C HIS A 89 -2.16 15.14 5.64
N VAL A 90 -3.02 14.62 6.51
CA VAL A 90 -3.68 13.34 6.30
C VAL A 90 -4.86 13.62 5.39
N CYS A 91 -4.78 13.19 4.14
CA CYS A 91 -5.92 13.18 3.25
C CYS A 91 -6.85 12.05 3.71
N PHE A 92 -7.98 12.42 4.29
CA PHE A 92 -9.04 11.48 4.62
C PHE A 92 -9.96 11.37 3.41
N GLU A 93 -9.90 10.25 2.70
CA GLU A 93 -10.90 9.91 1.70
C GLU A 93 -11.95 9.03 2.37
N ARG A 94 -13.20 9.52 2.46
CA ARG A 94 -14.32 8.71 2.98
C ARG A 94 -14.47 7.49 2.09
N THR A 95 -14.31 6.31 2.68
CA THR A 95 -14.39 5.06 1.94
C THR A 95 -15.75 4.41 2.16
N PHE A 96 -16.55 4.38 1.08
CA PHE A 96 -17.78 3.60 0.84
C PHE A 96 -19.07 3.99 1.60
N GLU A 97 -20.10 4.39 0.82
CA GLU A 97 -21.53 4.21 1.14
C GLU A 97 -21.93 2.72 1.06
#